data_AF-A0A2J6X983-F1
#
_entry.id   AF-A0A2J6X983-F1
#
_cell.length_a   1.000
_cell.length_b   1.000
_cell.length_c   1.000
_cell.angle_alpha   90.00
_cell.angle_beta   90.00
_cell.angle_gamma   90.00
#
_symmetry.space_group_name_H-M   'P 1'
#
loop_
_entity.id
_entity.type
_entity.pdbx_description
1 polymer ?
#
loop_
_entity_poly.entity_id
_entity_poly.type
_entity_poly.pdbx_seq_one_letter_code
_entity_poly.pdbx_strand_id
1 'polypeptide(L)'
;MTTDITINLQPHHLTLAEAMRTIIAFDGEGRPIVAFRNGTNYVRGLSGDVLLKRTIAPGQKERRKLSADERQAILAELLHDANRMIDQIAATAPPEAHDRFMRIRRWDVASLEAERERFRTIYKRISIVPPDQYRALVLQATEGCSWNRCHFCTFYRDRPFRIHTPDTFREHIRQVKAFVGAGLGLRMAIFLGDANALITPQPRLRSLLQVVHEEFAIGPTAPLKGIYAFLDIFGAERKTLTDYRELADTGVRRIYLGLESGDDTVFHQLNKPGSPAEAIEVVQTIKAAGIAVGVILLAGAGGSRFAADHVQHSINVIAAMNLGPDDIVYLSPLIVTPDSPYLDQLRESGSQPLDTAEITKQVQTLKQSLRTVVAPGTKVVLYHIEEFVY
;
A
#
# COMPACT_ATOMS: atom_id res chain seq x y z
N MET A 1 5.33 44.15 0.87
CA MET A 1 5.12 43.11 1.90
C MET A 1 6.06 41.98 1.56
N THR A 2 6.98 41.62 2.45
CA THR A 2 7.86 40.46 2.25
C THR A 2 6.97 39.22 2.16
N THR A 3 6.90 38.64 0.96
CA THR A 3 6.16 37.40 0.71
C THR A 3 6.82 36.29 1.53
N ASP A 4 6.08 35.73 2.48
CA ASP A 4 6.51 34.63 3.36
C ASP A 4 6.45 33.30 2.58
N ILE A 5 7.12 33.27 1.43
CA ILE A 5 7.21 32.12 0.54
C ILE A 5 8.59 31.50 0.69
N THR A 6 8.60 30.20 0.94
CA THR A 6 9.82 29.41 1.05
C THR A 6 9.82 28.29 0.03
N ILE A 7 11.03 27.93 -0.38
CA ILE A 7 11.33 26.86 -1.34
C ILE A 7 12.24 25.87 -0.61
N ASN A 8 11.90 24.59 -0.68
CA ASN A 8 12.78 23.50 -0.29
C ASN A 8 13.07 22.63 -1.51
N LEU A 9 14.31 22.67 -2.00
CA LEU A 9 14.77 21.87 -3.13
C LEU A 9 15.45 20.61 -2.62
N GLN A 10 14.97 19.46 -3.05
CA GLN A 10 15.53 18.14 -2.74
C GLN A 10 15.85 17.40 -4.05
N PRO A 11 16.72 16.37 -4.04
CA PRO A 11 17.14 15.69 -5.28
C PRO A 11 15.98 15.21 -6.16
N HIS A 12 14.89 14.74 -5.54
CA HIS A 12 13.77 14.08 -6.23
C HIS A 12 12.40 14.75 -6.00
N HIS A 13 12.34 15.86 -5.26
CA HIS A 13 11.11 16.64 -5.10
C HIS A 13 11.42 18.11 -4.81
N LEU A 14 10.41 18.96 -4.99
CA LEU A 14 10.45 20.36 -4.61
C LEU A 14 9.23 20.67 -3.75
N THR A 15 9.39 21.48 -2.71
CA THR A 15 8.27 21.99 -1.92
C THR A 15 8.22 23.52 -1.98
N LEU A 16 7.03 24.05 -2.26
CA LEU A 16 6.68 25.46 -2.12
C LEU A 16 5.80 25.61 -0.88
N ALA A 17 6.06 26.62 -0.06
CA ALA A 17 5.24 26.91 1.11
C ALA A 17 5.02 28.41 1.27
N GLU A 18 3.80 28.81 1.62
CA GLU A 18 3.42 30.19 1.92
C GLU A 18 2.73 30.29 3.28
N ALA A 19 3.29 31.13 4.16
CA ALA A 19 2.70 31.54 5.44
C ALA A 19 2.18 30.39 6.33
N MET A 20 2.75 29.18 6.20
CA MET A 20 2.28 27.94 6.82
C MET A 20 0.79 27.60 6.55
N ARG A 21 0.16 28.26 5.57
CA ARG A 21 -1.24 28.05 5.18
C ARG A 21 -1.37 27.14 3.98
N THR A 22 -0.42 27.27 3.04
CA THR A 22 -0.36 26.47 1.82
C THR A 22 1.04 25.89 1.68
N ILE A 23 1.12 24.58 1.54
CA ILE A 23 2.36 23.83 1.28
C ILE A 23 2.06 22.87 0.15
N ILE A 24 2.88 22.85 -0.91
CA ILE A 24 2.69 21.98 -2.06
C ILE A 24 4.02 21.33 -2.40
N ALA A 25 4.05 20.00 -2.37
CA ALA A 25 5.18 19.19 -2.78
C ALA A 25 4.94 18.62 -4.18
N PHE A 26 5.99 18.66 -5.00
CA PHE A 26 6.02 18.19 -6.37
C PHE A 26 7.08 17.13 -6.56
N ASP A 27 6.82 16.12 -7.40
CA ASP A 27 7.85 15.14 -7.77
C ASP A 27 8.85 15.68 -8.82
N GLY A 28 9.79 14.83 -9.24
CA GLY A 28 10.78 15.18 -10.26
C GLY A 28 10.21 15.55 -11.63
N GLU A 29 8.96 15.19 -11.94
CA GLU A 29 8.24 15.59 -13.16
C GLU A 29 7.46 16.91 -12.98
N GLY A 30 7.45 17.48 -11.77
CA GLY A 30 6.67 18.68 -11.45
C GLY A 30 5.20 18.42 -11.15
N ARG A 31 4.80 17.16 -10.92
CA ARG A 31 3.42 16.79 -10.58
C ARG A 31 3.17 17.01 -9.09
N PRO A 32 2.03 17.59 -8.67
CA PRO A 32 1.70 17.70 -7.25
C PRO A 32 1.50 16.31 -6.64
N ILE A 33 2.12 16.04 -5.49
CA ILE A 33 2.04 14.73 -4.80
C ILE A 33 1.43 14.84 -3.39
N VAL A 34 1.73 15.92 -2.66
CA VAL A 34 1.18 16.19 -1.33
C VAL A 34 0.96 17.69 -1.23
N ALA A 35 -0.17 18.09 -0.68
CA ALA A 35 -0.42 19.47 -0.34
C ALA A 35 -1.07 19.60 1.04
N PHE A 36 -0.75 20.67 1.75
CA PHE A 36 -1.51 21.16 2.89
C PHE A 36 -2.10 22.51 2.50
N ARG A 37 -3.41 22.69 2.71
CA ARG A 37 -4.10 23.94 2.45
C ARG A 37 -5.20 24.17 3.48
N ASN A 38 -5.10 25.27 4.23
CA ASN A 38 -6.11 25.70 5.19
C ASN A 38 -6.57 24.59 6.17
N GLY A 39 -5.62 23.86 6.76
CA GLY A 39 -5.92 22.79 7.73
C GLY A 39 -6.24 21.43 7.11
N THR A 40 -6.26 21.32 5.78
CA THR A 40 -6.57 20.07 5.07
C THR A 40 -5.34 19.56 4.33
N ASN A 41 -5.06 18.26 4.47
CA ASN A 41 -4.03 17.58 3.70
C ASN A 41 -4.66 16.90 2.48
N TYR A 42 -3.97 16.99 1.34
CA TYR A 42 -4.31 16.32 0.09
C TYR A 42 -3.12 15.46 -0.32
N VAL A 43 -3.37 14.18 -0.58
CA VAL A 43 -2.36 13.25 -1.09
C VAL A 43 -2.81 12.79 -2.47
N ARG A 44 -2.03 13.11 -3.50
CA ARG A 44 -2.29 12.67 -4.87
C ARG A 44 -1.44 11.44 -5.17
N GLY A 45 -2.10 10.35 -5.55
CA GLY A 45 -1.43 9.15 -6.06
C GLY A 45 -1.03 9.29 -7.54
N LEU A 46 -0.15 8.40 -8.03
CA LEU A 46 0.10 8.19 -9.46
C LEU A 46 -1.16 7.82 -10.26
N SER A 47 -2.15 7.19 -9.63
CA SER A 47 -3.46 6.94 -10.25
C SER A 47 -4.18 8.24 -10.61
N GLY A 48 -3.73 9.37 -10.08
CA GLY A 48 -4.38 10.66 -10.15
C GLY A 48 -5.51 10.83 -9.13
N ASP A 49 -5.85 9.80 -8.33
CA ASP A 49 -6.79 9.96 -7.22
C ASP A 49 -6.20 10.90 -6.16
N VAL A 50 -7.07 11.70 -5.53
CA VAL A 50 -6.68 12.59 -4.44
C VAL A 50 -7.43 12.19 -3.17
N LEU A 51 -6.66 11.92 -2.12
CA LEU A 51 -7.14 11.62 -0.79
C LEU A 51 -7.10 12.89 0.07
N LEU A 52 -8.25 13.29 0.57
CA LEU A 52 -8.39 14.35 1.56
C LEU A 52 -8.18 13.75 2.96
N LYS A 53 -7.43 14.46 3.81
CA LYS A 53 -7.28 14.16 5.24
C LYS A 53 -7.36 15.44 6.07
N ARG A 54 -8.32 15.53 6.99
CA ARG A 54 -8.40 16.64 7.97
C ARG A 54 -8.89 16.18 9.33
N THR A 55 -8.49 16.91 10.37
CA THR A 55 -9.05 16.73 11.71
C THR A 55 -10.35 17.52 11.80
N ILE A 56 -11.47 16.86 12.11
CA ILE A 56 -12.76 17.53 12.33
C ILE A 56 -12.89 17.92 13.81
N ALA A 57 -12.51 17.02 14.71
CA ALA A 57 -12.56 17.21 16.15
C ALA A 57 -11.43 16.40 16.82
N PRO A 58 -11.12 16.61 18.11
CA PRO A 58 -10.14 15.79 18.83
C PRO A 58 -10.48 14.29 18.71
N GLY A 59 -9.55 13.51 18.15
CA GLY A 59 -9.76 12.07 17.90
C GLY A 59 -10.59 11.73 16.65
N GLN A 60 -11.25 12.70 16.01
CA GLN A 60 -12.05 12.50 14.80
C GLN A 60 -11.34 13.08 13.57
N LYS A 61 -11.05 12.21 12.61
CA LYS A 61 -10.38 12.58 11.36
C LYS A 61 -11.23 12.16 10.17
N GLU A 62 -11.49 13.08 9.27
CA GLU A 62 -12.06 12.77 7.96
C GLU A 62 -10.97 12.30 7.03
N ARG A 63 -11.26 11.22 6.30
CA ARG A 63 -10.41 10.68 5.27
C ARG A 63 -11.30 10.17 4.16
N ARG A 64 -11.17 10.71 2.96
CA ARG A 64 -11.90 10.19 1.81
C ARG A 64 -11.24 10.55 0.50
N LYS A 65 -11.45 9.72 -0.50
CA LYS A 65 -11.12 10.06 -1.88
C LYS A 65 -12.09 11.13 -2.37
N LEU A 66 -11.55 12.13 -3.04
CA LEU A 66 -12.34 13.21 -3.65
C LEU A 66 -13.12 12.68 -4.86
N SER A 67 -14.30 13.28 -5.11
CA SER A 67 -15.02 13.07 -6.37
C SER A 67 -14.24 13.67 -7.54
N ALA A 68 -14.67 13.39 -8.78
CA ALA A 68 -14.02 13.96 -9.96
C ALA A 68 -14.01 15.50 -9.93
N ASP A 69 -15.15 16.12 -9.62
CA ASP A 69 -15.31 17.58 -9.59
C ASP A 69 -14.48 18.23 -8.47
N GLU A 70 -14.55 17.68 -7.26
CA GLU A 70 -13.77 18.17 -6.12
C GLU A 70 -12.27 18.08 -6.38
N ARG A 71 -11.85 16.98 -7.01
CA ARG A 71 -10.46 16.73 -7.37
C ARG A 71 -9.96 17.71 -8.43
N GLN A 72 -10.74 17.96 -9.48
CA GLN A 72 -10.37 18.94 -10.51
C GLN A 72 -10.29 20.35 -9.91
N ALA A 73 -11.26 20.74 -9.08
CA ALA A 73 -11.28 22.03 -8.42
C ALA A 73 -10.05 22.24 -7.53
N ILE A 74 -9.73 21.28 -6.64
CA ILE A 74 -8.56 21.44 -5.76
C ILE A 74 -7.25 21.44 -6.54
N LEU A 75 -7.12 20.65 -7.61
CA LEU A 75 -5.91 20.66 -8.43
C LEU A 75 -5.73 22.01 -9.15
N ALA A 76 -6.82 22.62 -9.63
CA ALA A 76 -6.79 23.96 -10.20
C ALA A 76 -6.29 25.00 -9.19
N GLU A 77 -6.84 24.97 -7.96
CA GLU A 77 -6.40 25.87 -6.87
C GLU A 77 -4.93 25.68 -6.52
N LEU A 78 -4.48 24.43 -6.35
CA LEU A 78 -3.10 24.13 -5.99
C LEU A 78 -2.11 24.57 -7.08
N LEU A 79 -2.43 24.34 -8.35
CA LEU A 79 -1.58 24.77 -9.47
C LEU A 79 -1.57 26.29 -9.62
N HIS A 80 -2.71 26.96 -9.38
CA HIS A 80 -2.77 28.42 -9.34
C HIS A 80 -1.89 28.99 -8.23
N ASP A 81 -2.03 28.48 -7.00
CA ASP A 81 -1.22 28.88 -5.86
C ASP A 81 0.27 28.65 -6.13
N ALA A 82 0.64 27.51 -6.71
CA ALA A 82 2.01 27.18 -7.06
C ALA A 82 2.60 28.16 -8.09
N ASN A 83 1.88 28.44 -9.17
CA ASN A 83 2.35 29.36 -10.20
C ASN A 83 2.53 30.77 -9.66
N ARG A 84 1.59 31.26 -8.85
CA ARG A 84 1.71 32.54 -8.15
C ARG A 84 2.92 32.57 -7.21
N MET A 85 3.14 31.51 -6.43
CA MET A 85 4.31 31.42 -5.56
C MET A 85 5.61 31.47 -6.37
N ILE A 86 5.67 30.71 -7.48
CA ILE A 86 6.83 30.71 -8.39
C ILE A 86 7.06 32.11 -8.98
N ASP A 87 6.03 32.80 -9.48
CA ASP A 87 6.18 34.15 -10.06
C ASP A 87 6.81 35.14 -9.07
N GLN A 88 6.52 35.00 -7.78
CA GLN A 88 7.02 35.89 -6.74
C GLN A 88 8.47 35.60 -6.31
N ILE A 89 8.93 34.36 -6.45
CA ILE A 89 10.27 33.94 -5.99
C ILE A 89 11.24 33.61 -7.13
N ALA A 90 10.79 33.47 -8.37
CA ALA A 90 11.62 32.98 -9.48
C ALA A 90 12.90 33.82 -9.68
N ALA A 91 12.81 35.14 -9.56
CA ALA A 91 13.96 36.04 -9.74
C ALA A 91 15.05 35.91 -8.67
N THR A 92 14.70 35.40 -7.48
CA THR A 92 15.62 35.27 -6.33
C THR A 92 15.93 33.82 -5.98
N ALA A 93 15.26 32.86 -6.60
CA ALA A 93 15.46 31.44 -6.38
C ALA A 93 16.83 30.97 -6.93
N PRO A 94 17.41 29.90 -6.35
CA PRO A 94 18.64 29.30 -6.89
C PRO A 94 18.48 28.86 -8.36
N PRO A 95 19.54 28.94 -9.20
CA PRO A 95 19.49 28.52 -10.60
C PRO A 95 18.92 27.11 -10.81
N GLU A 96 19.28 26.18 -9.93
CA GLU A 96 18.82 24.79 -9.91
C GLU A 96 17.31 24.60 -9.68
N ALA A 97 16.62 25.59 -9.11
CA ALA A 97 15.16 25.57 -8.95
C ALA A 97 14.41 25.88 -10.27
N HIS A 98 15.05 26.56 -11.22
CA HIS A 98 14.37 27.06 -12.42
C HIS A 98 13.86 25.93 -13.32
N ASP A 99 14.64 24.86 -13.51
CA ASP A 99 14.18 23.67 -14.24
C ASP A 99 12.95 23.04 -13.56
N ARG A 100 12.93 22.97 -12.22
CA ARG A 100 11.78 22.45 -11.47
C ARG A 100 10.54 23.33 -11.64
N PHE A 101 10.70 24.65 -11.61
CA PHE A 101 9.60 25.59 -11.86
C PHE A 101 9.03 25.41 -13.27
N MET A 102 9.89 25.24 -14.28
CA MET A 102 9.44 24.98 -15.64
C MET A 102 8.69 23.66 -15.78
N ARG A 103 9.11 22.59 -15.06
CA ARG A 103 8.36 21.33 -15.02
C ARG A 103 7.01 21.48 -14.36
N ILE A 104 6.92 22.18 -13.22
CA ILE A 104 5.66 22.45 -12.52
C ILE A 104 4.68 23.20 -13.43
N ARG A 105 5.16 24.22 -14.17
CA ARG A 105 4.37 25.04 -15.10
C ARG A 105 3.83 24.28 -16.32
N ARG A 106 4.33 23.08 -16.62
CA ARG A 106 3.81 22.24 -17.72
C ARG A 106 2.49 21.57 -17.36
N TRP A 107 2.15 21.52 -16.07
CA TRP A 107 0.95 20.86 -15.59
C TRP A 107 -0.19 21.84 -15.41
N ASP A 108 -1.32 21.45 -15.98
CA ASP A 108 -2.65 22.02 -15.75
C ASP A 108 -3.62 20.88 -15.39
N VAL A 109 -4.87 21.20 -15.09
CA VAL A 109 -5.86 20.17 -14.74
C VAL A 109 -6.06 19.18 -15.89
N ALA A 110 -6.14 19.67 -17.14
CA ALA A 110 -6.40 18.83 -18.31
C ALA A 110 -5.29 17.79 -18.55
N SER A 111 -4.02 18.20 -18.44
CA SER A 111 -2.86 17.30 -18.55
C SER A 111 -2.76 16.32 -17.38
N LEU A 112 -3.15 16.72 -16.16
CA LEU A 112 -3.24 15.80 -15.02
C LEU A 112 -4.38 14.78 -15.16
N GLU A 113 -5.50 15.13 -15.82
CA GLU A 113 -6.54 14.17 -16.21
C GLU A 113 -6.06 13.23 -17.29
N ALA A 114 -5.37 13.75 -18.33
CA ALA A 114 -4.81 12.93 -19.38
C ALA A 114 -3.77 11.93 -18.84
N GLU A 115 -2.95 12.35 -17.86
CA GLU A 115 -2.06 11.47 -17.12
C GLU A 115 -2.85 10.35 -16.41
N ARG A 116 -3.94 10.68 -15.72
CA ARG A 116 -4.79 9.71 -15.04
C ARG A 116 -5.38 8.67 -16.00
N GLU A 117 -5.81 9.08 -17.19
CA GLU A 117 -6.28 8.11 -18.19
C GLU A 117 -5.13 7.25 -18.72
N ARG A 118 -3.96 7.83 -18.97
CA ARG A 118 -2.76 7.07 -19.36
C ARG A 118 -2.37 6.05 -18.29
N PHE A 119 -2.46 6.38 -17.00
CA PHE A 119 -2.20 5.45 -15.91
C PHE A 119 -3.06 4.18 -16.02
N ARG A 120 -4.35 4.32 -16.33
CA ARG A 120 -5.30 3.20 -16.48
C ARG A 120 -5.02 2.32 -17.69
N THR A 121 -4.28 2.81 -18.68
CA THR A 121 -3.82 1.98 -19.81
C THR A 121 -2.62 1.10 -19.45
N ILE A 122 -1.85 1.49 -18.43
CA ILE A 122 -0.60 0.83 -18.02
C ILE A 122 -0.85 -0.18 -16.90
N TYR A 123 -1.72 0.18 -15.95
CA TYR A 123 -2.00 -0.63 -14.77
C TYR A 123 -3.43 -1.17 -14.80
N LYS A 124 -3.57 -2.46 -14.44
CA LYS A 124 -4.83 -2.89 -13.81
C LYS A 124 -4.96 -2.19 -12.47
N ARG A 125 -6.19 -1.95 -12.01
CA ARG A 125 -6.45 -1.23 -10.77
C ARG A 125 -5.60 -1.80 -9.62
N ILE A 126 -4.65 -1.02 -9.12
CA ILE A 126 -3.88 -1.38 -7.94
C ILE A 126 -4.81 -1.20 -6.74
N SER A 127 -5.30 -2.32 -6.21
CA SER A 127 -6.35 -2.29 -5.20
C SER A 127 -5.82 -1.93 -3.83
N ILE A 128 -4.65 -2.45 -3.46
CA ILE A 128 -4.04 -2.20 -2.15
C ILE A 128 -2.53 -2.47 -2.17
N VAL A 129 -1.76 -1.71 -1.40
CA VAL A 129 -0.41 -2.09 -0.93
C VAL A 129 -0.29 -1.82 0.58
N PRO A 130 0.61 -2.48 1.31
CA PRO A 130 0.81 -2.23 2.73
C PRO A 130 1.28 -0.79 3.02
N PRO A 131 0.93 -0.18 4.17
CA PRO A 131 1.26 1.21 4.46
C PRO A 131 2.75 1.56 4.42
N ASP A 132 3.64 0.61 4.76
CA ASP A 132 5.08 0.83 4.67
C ASP A 132 5.60 0.80 3.22
N GLN A 133 4.77 0.40 2.26
CA GLN A 133 5.08 0.30 0.83
C GLN A 133 4.38 1.35 -0.04
N TYR A 134 3.79 2.41 0.54
CA TYR A 134 3.16 3.50 -0.23
C TYR A 134 4.15 4.25 -1.15
N ARG A 135 5.46 4.17 -0.86
CA ARG A 135 6.53 4.70 -1.73
C ARG A 135 7.18 3.65 -2.62
N ALA A 136 6.65 2.45 -2.70
CA ALA A 136 7.14 1.45 -3.64
C ALA A 136 6.74 1.81 -5.07
N LEU A 137 7.53 1.35 -6.04
CA LEU A 137 7.13 1.23 -7.42
C LEU A 137 6.40 -0.12 -7.57
N VAL A 138 5.10 -0.08 -7.83
CA VAL A 138 4.31 -1.27 -8.08
C VAL A 138 4.57 -1.78 -9.50
N LEU A 139 4.87 -3.07 -9.63
CA LEU A 139 5.02 -3.77 -10.90
C LEU A 139 4.09 -4.99 -10.91
N GLN A 140 3.23 -5.11 -11.92
CA GLN A 140 2.25 -6.19 -12.02
C GLN A 140 2.86 -7.41 -12.72
N ALA A 141 3.67 -8.18 -11.98
CA ALA A 141 4.16 -9.49 -12.43
C ALA A 141 3.02 -10.51 -12.58
N THR A 142 1.98 -10.33 -11.76
CA THR A 142 0.70 -11.02 -11.83
C THR A 142 -0.44 -10.03 -11.83
N GLU A 143 -1.58 -10.43 -12.35
CA GLU A 143 -2.85 -9.70 -12.26
C GLU A 143 -3.87 -10.57 -11.50
N GLY A 144 -4.76 -9.93 -10.74
CA GLY A 144 -5.87 -10.57 -10.02
C GLY A 144 -5.46 -11.32 -8.75
N CYS A 145 -6.33 -12.22 -8.31
CA CYS A 145 -6.11 -13.09 -7.15
C CYS A 145 -6.29 -14.55 -7.57
N SER A 146 -5.33 -15.41 -7.22
CA SER A 146 -5.34 -16.85 -7.52
C SER A 146 -6.51 -17.60 -6.87
N TRP A 147 -7.01 -17.09 -5.73
CA TRP A 147 -8.19 -17.65 -5.05
C TRP A 147 -9.49 -16.94 -5.41
N ASN A 148 -9.52 -15.61 -5.28
CA ASN A 148 -10.63 -14.70 -5.60
C ASN A 148 -12.03 -15.14 -5.12
N ARG A 149 -12.12 -15.93 -4.03
CA ARG A 149 -13.38 -16.47 -3.50
C ARG A 149 -13.66 -16.12 -2.04
N CYS A 150 -12.74 -15.45 -1.33
CA CYS A 150 -12.96 -15.01 0.05
C CYS A 150 -14.27 -14.23 0.17
N HIS A 151 -15.05 -14.52 1.20
CA HIS A 151 -16.38 -13.92 1.38
C HIS A 151 -16.32 -12.41 1.58
N PHE A 152 -15.27 -11.90 2.22
CA PHE A 152 -15.11 -10.48 2.54
C PHE A 152 -14.42 -9.65 1.45
N CYS A 153 -13.63 -10.26 0.56
CA CYS A 153 -12.73 -9.54 -0.34
C CYS A 153 -13.37 -9.26 -1.71
N THR A 154 -13.38 -7.98 -2.10
CA THR A 154 -13.94 -7.48 -3.36
C THR A 154 -12.89 -6.87 -4.30
N PHE A 155 -11.61 -6.85 -3.91
CA PHE A 155 -10.55 -6.09 -4.57
C PHE A 155 -10.18 -6.54 -6.00
N TYR A 156 -10.40 -7.80 -6.32
CA TYR A 156 -9.91 -8.44 -7.55
C TYR A 156 -11.03 -9.12 -8.35
N ARG A 157 -12.29 -8.86 -8.01
CA ARG A 157 -13.46 -9.51 -8.64
C ARG A 157 -13.68 -9.10 -10.10
N ASP A 158 -13.04 -8.01 -10.52
CA ASP A 158 -13.08 -7.44 -11.87
C ASP A 158 -12.13 -8.12 -12.87
N ARG A 159 -11.25 -9.03 -12.43
CA ARG A 159 -10.24 -9.66 -13.30
C ARG A 159 -9.87 -11.08 -12.89
N PRO A 160 -9.56 -11.98 -13.86
CA PRO A 160 -9.03 -13.29 -13.57
C PRO A 160 -7.57 -13.22 -13.12
N PHE A 161 -7.09 -14.29 -12.47
CA PHE A 161 -5.67 -14.43 -12.17
C PHE A 161 -4.85 -14.68 -13.44
N ARG A 162 -3.77 -13.92 -13.61
CA ARG A 162 -2.83 -14.09 -14.72
C ARG A 162 -1.40 -13.89 -14.24
N ILE A 163 -0.47 -14.68 -14.77
CA ILE A 163 0.96 -14.50 -14.58
C ILE A 163 1.55 -14.02 -15.90
N HIS A 164 2.28 -12.91 -15.89
CA HIS A 164 2.96 -12.39 -17.07
C HIS A 164 4.06 -13.34 -17.58
N THR A 165 4.39 -13.21 -18.86
CA THR A 165 5.64 -13.72 -19.42
C THR A 165 6.76 -12.69 -19.18
N PRO A 166 8.04 -13.08 -19.26
CA PRO A 166 9.15 -12.13 -19.17
C PRO A 166 9.01 -10.94 -20.14
N ASP A 167 8.61 -11.20 -21.39
CA ASP A 167 8.45 -10.14 -22.41
C ASP A 167 7.31 -9.17 -22.08
N THR A 168 6.14 -9.69 -21.72
CA THR A 168 5.00 -8.84 -21.38
C THR A 168 5.23 -8.07 -20.07
N PHE A 169 5.98 -8.65 -19.14
CA PHE A 169 6.37 -7.96 -17.91
C PHE A 169 7.42 -6.88 -18.14
N ARG A 170 8.39 -7.13 -19.04
CA ARG A 170 9.36 -6.10 -19.45
C ARG A 170 8.69 -4.92 -20.12
N GLU A 171 7.72 -5.18 -21.00
CA GLU A 171 6.94 -4.11 -21.64
C GLU A 171 6.14 -3.31 -20.60
N HIS A 172 5.52 -3.97 -19.62
CA HIS A 172 4.88 -3.27 -18.50
C HIS A 172 5.88 -2.40 -17.74
N ILE A 173 7.06 -2.91 -17.37
CA ILE A 173 8.12 -2.13 -16.70
C ILE A 173 8.54 -0.92 -17.54
N ARG A 174 8.70 -1.07 -18.85
CA ARG A 174 9.06 0.02 -19.77
C ARG A 174 7.99 1.11 -19.76
N GLN A 175 6.72 0.74 -19.83
CA GLN A 175 5.59 1.68 -19.77
C GLN A 175 5.54 2.40 -18.41
N VAL A 176 5.75 1.66 -17.32
CA VAL A 176 5.82 2.21 -15.95
C VAL A 176 6.96 3.21 -15.82
N LYS A 177 8.19 2.87 -16.26
CA LYS A 177 9.34 3.78 -16.24
C LYS A 177 9.06 5.06 -17.04
N ALA A 178 8.47 4.93 -18.23
CA ALA A 178 8.11 6.07 -19.08
C ALA A 178 6.97 6.93 -18.52
N PHE A 179 6.09 6.36 -17.69
CA PHE A 179 5.00 7.09 -17.03
C PHE A 179 5.47 7.81 -15.76
N VAL A 180 6.26 7.12 -14.94
CA VAL A 180 6.75 7.66 -13.68
C VAL A 180 7.86 8.69 -13.91
N GLY A 181 8.70 8.51 -14.93
CA GLY A 181 9.74 9.48 -15.31
C GLY A 181 10.71 9.78 -14.15
N ALA A 182 11.10 11.04 -14.01
CA ALA A 182 11.94 11.55 -12.94
C ALA A 182 11.31 11.39 -11.53
N GLY A 183 9.99 11.16 -11.45
CA GLY A 183 9.32 10.76 -10.20
C GLY A 183 9.82 9.42 -9.64
N LEU A 184 10.56 8.63 -10.43
CA LEU A 184 11.14 7.35 -10.00
C LEU A 184 12.12 7.52 -8.83
N GLY A 185 12.78 8.68 -8.73
CA GLY A 185 13.68 9.00 -7.62
C GLY A 185 12.99 9.07 -6.25
N LEU A 186 11.66 9.19 -6.20
CA LEU A 186 10.90 9.14 -4.95
C LEU A 186 10.57 7.71 -4.50
N ARG A 187 10.77 6.72 -5.37
CA ARG A 187 10.46 5.32 -5.09
C ARG A 187 11.59 4.69 -4.29
N MET A 188 11.24 3.95 -3.25
CA MET A 188 12.21 3.38 -2.30
C MET A 188 12.36 1.86 -2.42
N ALA A 189 11.44 1.23 -3.13
CA ALA A 189 11.31 -0.22 -3.18
C ALA A 189 10.52 -0.62 -4.43
N ILE A 190 10.52 -1.92 -4.73
CA ILE A 190 9.62 -2.53 -5.71
C ILE A 190 8.58 -3.34 -4.97
N PHE A 191 7.32 -3.15 -5.33
CA PHE A 191 6.22 -3.99 -4.87
C PHE A 191 5.70 -4.82 -6.05
N LEU A 192 5.86 -6.14 -6.01
CA LEU A 192 5.23 -7.01 -6.99
C LEU A 192 3.74 -7.06 -6.66
N GLY A 193 2.98 -6.38 -7.51
CA GLY A 193 1.61 -5.97 -7.26
C GLY A 193 0.56 -7.07 -7.38
N ASP A 194 -0.68 -6.62 -7.18
CA ASP A 194 -1.89 -7.44 -7.04
C ASP A 194 -1.79 -8.45 -5.88
N ALA A 195 -2.70 -9.43 -5.84
CA ALA A 195 -3.05 -10.11 -4.60
C ALA A 195 -2.00 -11.11 -4.11
N ASN A 196 -1.22 -11.69 -5.02
CA ASN A 196 -0.42 -12.87 -4.71
C ASN A 196 0.68 -13.12 -5.77
N ALA A 197 1.61 -12.19 -5.95
CA ALA A 197 2.63 -12.32 -6.99
C ALA A 197 3.54 -13.55 -6.79
N LEU A 198 3.83 -13.90 -5.53
CA LEU A 198 4.79 -14.96 -5.21
C LEU A 198 4.22 -16.38 -5.35
N ILE A 199 2.91 -16.58 -5.53
CA ILE A 199 2.38 -17.91 -5.88
C ILE A 199 2.86 -18.41 -7.25
N THR A 200 3.42 -17.52 -8.06
CA THR A 200 4.04 -17.87 -9.33
C THR A 200 5.02 -19.06 -9.13
N PRO A 201 4.93 -20.12 -9.96
CA PRO A 201 5.83 -21.25 -9.89
C PRO A 201 7.30 -20.81 -9.95
N GLN A 202 8.16 -21.38 -9.12
CA GLN A 202 9.51 -20.86 -8.88
C GLN A 202 10.32 -20.61 -10.18
N PRO A 203 10.35 -21.53 -11.17
CA PRO A 203 11.11 -21.27 -12.40
C PRO A 203 10.63 -20.04 -13.18
N ARG A 204 9.31 -19.79 -13.21
CA ARG A 204 8.73 -18.60 -13.85
C ARG A 204 9.02 -17.35 -13.03
N LEU A 205 8.94 -17.45 -11.70
CA LEU A 205 9.21 -16.34 -10.80
C LEU A 205 10.67 -15.87 -10.92
N ARG A 206 11.64 -16.78 -11.03
CA ARG A 206 13.03 -16.43 -11.34
C ARG A 206 13.16 -15.61 -12.60
N SER A 207 12.53 -16.03 -13.70
CA SER A 207 12.59 -15.29 -14.96
C SER A 207 11.99 -13.89 -14.83
N LEU A 208 10.91 -13.73 -14.06
CA LEU A 208 10.32 -12.41 -13.81
C LEU A 208 11.23 -11.53 -12.94
N LEU A 209 11.82 -12.09 -11.87
CA LEU A 209 12.77 -11.38 -11.00
C LEU A 209 14.03 -10.98 -11.76
N GLN A 210 14.50 -11.82 -12.69
CA GLN A 210 15.61 -11.49 -13.58
C GLN A 210 15.30 -10.23 -14.42
N VAL A 211 14.10 -10.14 -15.00
CA VAL A 211 13.67 -8.92 -15.72
C VAL A 211 13.73 -7.71 -14.80
N VAL A 212 13.31 -7.83 -13.53
CA VAL A 212 13.40 -6.72 -12.58
C VAL A 212 14.85 -6.27 -12.38
N HIS A 213 15.79 -7.19 -12.16
CA HIS A 213 17.20 -6.88 -11.93
C HIS A 213 17.91 -6.34 -13.17
N GLU A 214 17.48 -6.72 -14.37
CA GLU A 214 17.97 -6.14 -15.63
C GLU A 214 17.53 -4.68 -15.78
N GLU A 215 16.36 -4.32 -15.23
CA GLU A 215 15.76 -2.99 -15.39
C GLU A 215 16.08 -2.02 -14.25
N PHE A 216 16.46 -2.55 -13.08
CA PHE A 216 16.63 -1.81 -11.84
C PHE A 216 17.80 -2.32 -10.99
N ALA A 217 18.60 -1.40 -10.44
CA ALA A 217 19.55 -1.72 -9.38
C ALA A 217 18.80 -1.84 -8.04
N ILE A 218 18.86 -3.02 -7.42
CA ILE A 218 18.16 -3.33 -6.17
C ILE A 218 19.14 -3.80 -5.12
N GLY A 219 19.02 -3.26 -3.92
CA GLY A 219 19.81 -3.69 -2.78
C GLY A 219 19.87 -2.64 -1.67
N PRO A 220 20.45 -2.97 -0.51
CA PRO A 220 20.48 -2.09 0.65
C PRO A 220 21.12 -0.71 0.38
N THR A 221 22.14 -0.67 -0.49
CA THR A 221 22.84 0.55 -0.89
C THR A 221 22.26 1.20 -2.15
N ALA A 222 21.43 0.49 -2.92
CA ALA A 222 20.80 1.02 -4.13
C ALA A 222 19.64 1.97 -3.81
N PRO A 223 19.13 2.77 -4.77
CA PRO A 223 17.93 3.59 -4.57
C PRO A 223 16.70 2.76 -4.17
N LEU A 224 16.54 1.58 -4.79
CA LEU A 224 15.48 0.63 -4.49
C LEU A 224 16.01 -0.42 -3.51
N LYS A 225 15.48 -0.41 -2.28
CA LYS A 225 16.04 -1.15 -1.13
C LYS A 225 15.73 -2.65 -1.15
N GLY A 226 14.72 -3.05 -1.90
CA GLY A 226 14.31 -4.45 -1.98
C GLY A 226 13.01 -4.64 -2.75
N ILE A 227 12.63 -5.92 -2.86
CA ILE A 227 11.40 -6.39 -3.45
C ILE A 227 10.45 -6.85 -2.34
N TYR A 228 9.18 -6.51 -2.51
CA TYR A 228 8.10 -6.72 -1.56
C TYR A 228 6.89 -7.29 -2.30
N ALA A 229 6.11 -8.16 -1.67
CA ALA A 229 4.95 -8.75 -2.33
C ALA A 229 3.96 -9.34 -1.32
N PHE A 230 2.70 -9.47 -1.74
CA PHE A 230 1.75 -10.33 -1.05
C PHE A 230 1.97 -11.81 -1.41
N LEU A 231 1.66 -12.69 -0.46
CA LEU A 231 1.54 -14.13 -0.63
C LEU A 231 0.39 -14.62 0.25
N ASP A 232 -0.44 -15.54 -0.24
CA ASP A 232 -1.39 -16.24 0.63
C ASP A 232 -0.75 -17.47 1.28
N ILE A 233 -1.35 -17.90 2.40
CA ILE A 233 -0.84 -19.01 3.22
C ILE A 233 -0.74 -20.30 2.36
N PHE A 234 -1.80 -20.65 1.64
CA PHE A 234 -1.80 -21.86 0.81
C PHE A 234 -0.79 -21.82 -0.37
N GLY A 235 -0.52 -20.62 -0.93
CA GLY A 235 0.49 -20.46 -1.97
C GLY A 235 1.90 -20.56 -1.39
N ALA A 236 2.06 -20.17 -0.13
CA ALA A 236 3.33 -20.19 0.57
C ALA A 236 3.83 -21.61 0.88
N GLU A 237 2.93 -22.54 1.18
CA GLU A 237 3.26 -23.96 1.42
C GLU A 237 3.84 -24.66 0.18
N ARG A 238 3.55 -24.12 -1.01
CA ARG A 238 4.05 -24.67 -2.28
C ARG A 238 5.51 -24.33 -2.55
N LYS A 239 6.17 -23.59 -1.65
CA LYS A 239 7.58 -23.22 -1.74
C LYS A 239 8.36 -23.83 -0.60
N THR A 240 9.53 -24.36 -0.93
CA THR A 240 10.46 -24.90 0.04
C THR A 240 11.29 -23.78 0.69
N LEU A 241 11.96 -24.09 1.81
CA LEU A 241 12.95 -23.21 2.40
C LEU A 241 14.04 -22.77 1.39
N THR A 242 14.45 -23.66 0.50
CA THR A 242 15.43 -23.36 -0.57
C THR A 242 14.86 -22.34 -1.56
N ASP A 243 13.59 -22.48 -1.96
CA ASP A 243 12.94 -21.50 -2.83
C ASP A 243 12.88 -20.12 -2.17
N TYR A 244 12.60 -20.06 -0.86
CA TYR A 244 12.60 -18.79 -0.12
C TYR A 244 14.00 -18.20 0.03
N ARG A 245 15.05 -19.01 0.22
CA ARG A 245 16.43 -18.51 0.24
C ARG A 245 16.80 -17.89 -1.10
N GLU A 246 16.42 -18.51 -2.21
CA GLU A 246 16.58 -17.94 -3.55
C GLU A 246 15.85 -16.58 -3.69
N LEU A 247 14.64 -16.45 -3.11
CA LEU A 247 13.94 -15.16 -3.08
C LEU A 247 14.70 -14.10 -2.24
N ALA A 248 15.27 -14.49 -1.10
CA ALA A 248 16.06 -13.59 -0.27
C ALA A 248 17.31 -13.09 -1.01
N ASP A 249 18.01 -14.00 -1.69
CA ASP A 249 19.22 -13.73 -2.47
C ASP A 249 18.93 -12.80 -3.66
N THR A 250 17.76 -12.95 -4.28
CA THR A 250 17.27 -12.05 -5.34
C THR A 250 16.69 -10.74 -4.79
N GLY A 251 16.80 -10.47 -3.49
CA GLY A 251 16.47 -9.18 -2.89
C GLY A 251 15.01 -9.03 -2.47
N VAL A 252 14.23 -10.10 -2.37
CA VAL A 252 12.95 -10.08 -1.65
C VAL A 252 13.23 -9.87 -0.17
N ARG A 253 12.70 -8.79 0.40
CA ARG A 253 13.00 -8.37 1.79
C ARG A 253 11.85 -8.60 2.75
N ARG A 254 10.60 -8.48 2.28
CA ARG A 254 9.43 -8.79 3.10
C ARG A 254 8.28 -9.35 2.28
N ILE A 255 7.63 -10.37 2.83
CA ILE A 255 6.41 -10.97 2.29
C ILE A 255 5.25 -10.64 3.21
N TYR A 256 4.15 -10.16 2.64
CA TYR A 256 2.94 -9.83 3.38
C TYR A 256 1.92 -10.97 3.26
N LEU A 257 1.51 -11.49 4.40
CA LEU A 257 0.59 -12.60 4.53
C LEU A 257 -0.70 -12.10 5.17
N GLY A 258 -1.83 -12.30 4.49
CA GLY A 258 -3.11 -12.22 5.18
C GLY A 258 -3.23 -13.42 6.11
N LEU A 259 -3.34 -13.21 7.42
CA LEU A 259 -3.82 -14.23 8.36
C LEU A 259 -5.33 -14.07 8.53
N GLU A 260 -5.79 -12.82 8.54
CA GLU A 260 -7.17 -12.37 8.79
C GLU A 260 -7.67 -12.68 10.20
N SER A 261 -7.58 -13.92 10.66
CA SER A 261 -7.98 -14.38 11.98
C SER A 261 -7.10 -15.53 12.44
N GLY A 262 -6.76 -15.57 13.74
CA GLY A 262 -6.15 -16.76 14.36
C GLY A 262 -7.17 -17.80 14.86
N ASP A 263 -8.47 -17.51 14.77
CA ASP A 263 -9.54 -18.44 15.11
C ASP A 263 -9.98 -19.26 13.89
N ASP A 264 -9.98 -20.60 14.00
CA ASP A 264 -10.32 -21.53 12.91
C ASP A 264 -11.75 -21.35 12.40
N THR A 265 -12.71 -21.12 13.29
CA THR A 265 -14.12 -20.94 12.92
C THR A 265 -14.28 -19.68 12.07
N VAL A 266 -13.71 -18.57 12.53
CA VAL A 266 -13.72 -17.30 11.80
C VAL A 266 -12.93 -17.42 10.49
N PHE A 267 -11.79 -18.10 10.48
CA PHE A 267 -10.99 -18.32 9.27
C PHE A 267 -11.80 -19.04 8.19
N HIS A 268 -12.51 -20.12 8.56
CA HIS A 268 -13.41 -20.84 7.66
C HIS A 268 -14.56 -19.97 7.16
N GLN A 269 -15.17 -19.13 8.02
CA GLN A 269 -16.23 -18.20 7.61
C GLN A 269 -15.78 -17.18 6.55
N LEU A 270 -14.49 -16.81 6.54
CA LEU A 270 -13.94 -15.91 5.52
C LEU A 270 -13.73 -16.60 4.17
N ASN A 271 -13.87 -17.93 4.10
CA ASN A 271 -13.65 -18.77 2.91
C ASN A 271 -12.30 -18.51 2.26
N LYS A 272 -11.27 -18.64 3.09
CA LYS A 272 -9.88 -18.54 2.68
C LYS A 272 -9.22 -19.93 2.77
N PRO A 273 -8.36 -20.32 1.81
CA PRO A 273 -7.65 -21.58 1.91
C PRO A 273 -6.50 -21.47 2.92
N GLY A 274 -6.25 -22.58 3.60
CA GLY A 274 -5.25 -22.71 4.64
C GLY A 274 -5.87 -22.70 6.04
N SER A 275 -5.03 -22.49 7.04
CA SER A 275 -5.41 -22.44 8.45
C SER A 275 -4.44 -21.55 9.26
N PRO A 276 -4.84 -21.09 10.45
CA PRO A 276 -3.94 -20.43 11.39
C PRO A 276 -2.70 -21.24 11.77
N ALA A 277 -2.81 -22.57 11.88
CA ALA A 277 -1.68 -23.46 12.17
C ALA A 277 -0.65 -23.46 11.03
N GLU A 278 -1.11 -23.66 9.79
CA GLU A 278 -0.29 -23.59 8.59
C GLU A 278 0.39 -22.22 8.42
N ALA A 279 -0.31 -21.14 8.79
CA ALA A 279 0.27 -19.80 8.76
C ALA A 279 1.50 -19.66 9.66
N ILE A 280 1.53 -20.34 10.82
CA ILE A 280 2.69 -20.35 11.72
C ILE A 280 3.87 -21.02 11.02
N GLU A 281 3.67 -22.19 10.44
CA GLU A 281 4.73 -22.95 9.75
C GLU A 281 5.31 -22.17 8.56
N VAL A 282 4.43 -21.57 7.76
CA VAL A 282 4.80 -20.71 6.63
C VAL A 282 5.64 -19.52 7.10
N VAL A 283 5.19 -18.80 8.14
CA VAL A 283 5.93 -17.64 8.66
C VAL A 283 7.30 -18.05 9.15
N GLN A 284 7.39 -19.12 9.93
CA GLN A 284 8.67 -19.63 10.44
C GLN A 284 9.61 -20.03 9.29
N THR A 285 9.09 -20.65 8.24
CA THR A 285 9.87 -21.04 7.05
C THR A 285 10.41 -19.83 6.29
N ILE A 286 9.56 -18.83 6.01
CA ILE A 286 9.96 -17.58 5.34
C ILE A 286 11.06 -16.86 6.15
N LYS A 287 10.88 -16.81 7.47
CA LYS A 287 11.86 -16.19 8.37
C LYS A 287 13.18 -16.95 8.42
N ALA A 288 13.15 -18.28 8.42
CA ALA A 288 14.35 -19.11 8.36
C ALA A 288 15.15 -18.92 7.06
N ALA A 289 14.53 -18.38 6.01
CA ALA A 289 15.19 -17.98 4.77
C ALA A 289 15.82 -16.57 4.83
N GLY A 290 15.61 -15.81 5.92
CA GLY A 290 16.10 -14.43 6.07
C GLY A 290 15.19 -13.37 5.46
N ILE A 291 13.91 -13.70 5.21
CA ILE A 291 12.90 -12.77 4.71
C ILE A 291 12.00 -12.33 5.87
N ALA A 292 11.78 -11.03 6.02
CA ALA A 292 10.85 -10.52 7.01
C ALA A 292 9.39 -10.80 6.60
N VAL A 293 8.47 -10.78 7.55
CA VAL A 293 7.04 -10.96 7.28
C VAL A 293 6.21 -9.76 7.71
N GLY A 294 5.14 -9.50 6.95
CA GLY A 294 4.05 -8.62 7.36
C GLY A 294 2.77 -9.43 7.53
N VAL A 295 2.31 -9.67 8.75
CA VAL A 295 1.10 -10.46 9.03
C VAL A 295 -0.09 -9.52 9.20
N ILE A 296 -1.19 -9.77 8.47
CA ILE A 296 -2.38 -8.92 8.49
C ILE A 296 -3.52 -9.64 9.21
N LEU A 297 -4.11 -8.98 10.22
CA LEU A 297 -5.32 -9.40 10.94
C LEU A 297 -6.49 -8.45 10.61
N LEU A 298 -7.69 -9.00 10.50
CA LEU A 298 -8.94 -8.26 10.24
C LEU A 298 -9.71 -8.03 11.54
N ALA A 299 -9.65 -6.82 12.07
CA ALA A 299 -10.51 -6.43 13.19
C ALA A 299 -11.97 -6.32 12.70
N GLY A 300 -12.89 -7.01 13.38
CA GLY A 300 -14.29 -7.19 12.98
C GLY A 300 -14.59 -8.55 12.35
N ALA A 301 -13.58 -9.37 12.06
CA ALA A 301 -13.79 -10.74 11.58
C ALA A 301 -14.48 -11.60 12.65
N GLY A 302 -15.45 -12.42 12.23
CA GLY A 302 -16.30 -13.23 13.10
C GLY A 302 -17.52 -12.51 13.69
N GLY A 303 -17.57 -11.17 13.62
CA GLY A 303 -18.66 -10.41 14.20
C GLY A 303 -18.75 -10.55 15.73
N SER A 304 -19.88 -10.13 16.31
CA SER A 304 -20.09 -10.06 17.76
C SER A 304 -19.97 -11.41 18.46
N ARG A 305 -20.42 -12.50 17.84
CA ARG A 305 -20.40 -13.85 18.44
C ARG A 305 -18.99 -14.36 18.71
N PHE A 306 -18.06 -14.14 17.78
CA PHE A 306 -16.70 -14.69 17.82
C PHE A 306 -15.64 -13.64 18.17
N ALA A 307 -16.04 -12.42 18.56
CA ALA A 307 -15.13 -11.30 18.75
C ALA A 307 -14.04 -11.56 19.82
N ALA A 308 -14.39 -12.27 20.91
CA ALA A 308 -13.46 -12.62 21.98
C ALA A 308 -12.47 -13.72 21.53
N ASP A 309 -13.00 -14.80 20.93
CA ASP A 309 -12.21 -15.93 20.43
C ASP A 309 -11.24 -15.49 19.34
N HIS A 310 -11.71 -14.66 18.39
CA HIS A 310 -10.86 -14.05 17.36
C HIS A 310 -9.66 -13.33 17.98
N VAL A 311 -9.86 -12.52 19.02
CA VAL A 311 -8.75 -11.81 19.69
C VAL A 311 -7.81 -12.79 20.38
N GLN A 312 -8.35 -13.69 21.20
CA GLN A 312 -7.53 -14.60 22.00
C GLN A 312 -6.72 -15.57 21.11
N HIS A 313 -7.35 -16.16 20.10
CA HIS A 313 -6.68 -17.10 19.21
C HIS A 313 -5.69 -16.38 18.28
N SER A 314 -5.98 -15.16 17.80
CA SER A 314 -5.01 -14.35 17.05
C SER A 314 -3.77 -14.02 17.88
N ILE A 315 -3.90 -13.74 19.17
CA ILE A 315 -2.76 -13.52 20.06
C ILE A 315 -1.90 -14.78 20.15
N ASN A 316 -2.52 -15.95 20.36
CA ASN A 316 -1.82 -17.23 20.47
C ASN A 316 -1.05 -17.57 19.18
N VAL A 317 -1.70 -17.39 18.02
CA VAL A 317 -1.09 -17.66 16.70
C VAL A 317 0.08 -16.72 16.43
N ILE A 318 -0.07 -15.42 16.69
CA ILE A 318 1.02 -14.45 16.51
C ILE A 318 2.19 -14.73 17.48
N ALA A 319 1.91 -15.13 18.72
CA ALA A 319 2.95 -15.51 19.68
C ALA A 319 3.80 -16.68 19.15
N ALA A 320 3.16 -17.68 18.54
CA ALA A 320 3.83 -18.84 17.97
C ALA A 320 4.67 -18.54 16.70
N MET A 321 4.45 -17.40 16.04
CA MET A 321 5.19 -17.00 14.82
C MET A 321 6.60 -16.45 15.12
N ASN A 322 6.95 -16.18 16.37
CA ASN A 322 8.26 -15.65 16.79
C ASN A 322 8.66 -14.35 16.06
N LEU A 323 7.74 -13.39 15.93
CA LEU A 323 7.95 -12.14 15.16
C LEU A 323 8.99 -11.20 15.80
N GLY A 324 9.90 -10.68 14.97
CA GLY A 324 11.05 -9.85 15.33
C GLY A 324 10.98 -8.40 14.82
N PRO A 325 12.02 -7.56 15.07
CA PRO A 325 11.99 -6.12 14.81
C PRO A 325 11.85 -5.73 13.34
N ASP A 326 12.20 -6.62 12.41
CA ASP A 326 12.02 -6.41 10.97
C ASP A 326 10.61 -6.82 10.48
N ASP A 327 9.82 -7.47 11.33
CA ASP A 327 8.46 -7.90 11.02
C ASP A 327 7.42 -6.86 11.43
N ILE A 328 6.23 -7.00 10.84
CA ILE A 328 5.11 -6.10 11.08
C ILE A 328 3.83 -6.92 11.27
N VAL A 329 3.05 -6.58 12.29
CA VAL A 329 1.65 -6.99 12.41
C VAL A 329 0.76 -5.81 12.06
N TYR A 330 -0.03 -5.98 11.01
CA TYR A 330 -1.03 -5.02 10.58
C TYR A 330 -2.40 -5.39 11.13
N LEU A 331 -3.05 -4.42 11.76
CA LEU A 331 -4.45 -4.52 12.17
C LEU A 331 -5.30 -3.74 11.18
N SER A 332 -6.03 -4.43 10.32
CA SER A 332 -6.89 -3.83 9.32
C SER A 332 -8.35 -3.90 9.78
N PRO A 333 -9.05 -2.77 9.97
CA PRO A 333 -10.50 -2.77 10.13
C PRO A 333 -11.18 -3.45 8.93
N LEU A 334 -12.06 -4.39 9.20
CA LEU A 334 -12.85 -5.06 8.17
C LEU A 334 -13.94 -4.11 7.67
N ILE A 335 -13.93 -3.85 6.35
CA ILE A 335 -15.01 -3.12 5.69
C ILE A 335 -15.95 -4.15 5.07
N VAL A 336 -17.16 -4.22 5.61
CA VAL A 336 -18.19 -5.13 5.11
C VAL A 336 -19.06 -4.39 4.10
N THR A 337 -19.02 -4.82 2.84
CA THR A 337 -19.93 -4.29 1.81
C THR A 337 -21.28 -5.00 1.91
N PRO A 338 -22.42 -4.30 1.69
CA PRO A 338 -23.75 -4.92 1.75
C PRO A 338 -23.92 -6.17 0.87
N ASP A 339 -23.26 -6.19 -0.29
CA ASP A 339 -23.35 -7.29 -1.27
C ASP A 339 -22.33 -8.43 -1.03
N SER A 340 -21.59 -8.37 0.09
CA SER A 340 -20.59 -9.40 0.41
C SER A 340 -21.26 -10.66 0.96
N PRO A 341 -20.86 -11.87 0.50
CA PRO A 341 -21.29 -13.14 1.09
C PRO A 341 -21.01 -13.25 2.60
N TYR A 342 -20.12 -12.43 3.14
CA TYR A 342 -19.74 -12.45 4.54
C TYR A 342 -20.90 -12.13 5.49
N LEU A 343 -21.84 -11.27 5.09
CA LEU A 343 -23.01 -10.96 5.92
C LEU A 343 -23.92 -12.18 6.11
N ASP A 344 -24.07 -12.99 5.08
CA ASP A 344 -24.87 -14.22 5.17
C ASP A 344 -24.19 -15.26 6.06
N GLN A 345 -22.86 -15.38 5.99
CA GLN A 345 -22.09 -16.25 6.90
C GLN A 345 -22.21 -15.84 8.38
N LEU A 346 -22.24 -14.54 8.66
CA LEU A 346 -22.49 -14.05 10.01
C LEU A 346 -23.91 -14.43 10.47
N ARG A 347 -24.93 -14.23 9.62
CA ARG A 347 -26.32 -14.60 9.94
C ARG A 347 -26.48 -16.09 10.20
N GLU A 348 -25.92 -16.94 9.34
CA GLU A 348 -25.96 -18.41 9.46
C GLU A 348 -25.34 -18.90 10.78
N SER A 349 -24.29 -18.21 11.22
CA SER A 349 -23.64 -18.47 12.51
C SER A 349 -24.25 -17.68 13.68
N GLY A 350 -25.40 -17.03 13.52
CA GLY A 350 -26.04 -16.25 14.59
C GLY A 350 -25.19 -15.10 15.13
N SER A 351 -24.30 -14.55 14.30
CA SER A 351 -23.43 -13.42 14.58
C SER A 351 -23.92 -12.16 13.86
N GLN A 352 -23.42 -10.99 14.26
CA GLN A 352 -23.70 -9.70 13.61
C GLN A 352 -22.39 -8.94 13.38
N PRO A 353 -22.29 -8.09 12.33
CA PRO A 353 -21.13 -7.23 12.14
C PRO A 353 -20.88 -6.35 13.37
N LEU A 354 -19.62 -6.15 13.72
CA LEU A 354 -19.24 -5.16 14.72
C LEU A 354 -19.44 -3.74 14.16
N ASP A 355 -19.88 -2.82 15.02
CA ASP A 355 -19.92 -1.40 14.67
C ASP A 355 -18.52 -0.74 14.72
N THR A 356 -18.44 0.53 14.30
CA THR A 356 -17.17 1.28 14.26
C THR A 356 -16.51 1.41 15.64
N ALA A 357 -17.29 1.56 16.71
CA ALA A 357 -16.77 1.71 18.06
C ALA A 357 -16.24 0.37 18.58
N GLU A 358 -16.95 -0.73 18.31
CA GLU A 358 -16.56 -2.10 18.63
C GLU A 358 -15.29 -2.51 17.88
N ILE A 359 -15.19 -2.23 16.57
CA ILE A 359 -13.96 -2.48 15.79
C ILE A 359 -12.81 -1.66 16.36
N THR A 360 -13.02 -0.39 16.69
CA THR A 360 -11.98 0.47 17.28
C THR A 360 -11.47 -0.10 18.60
N LYS A 361 -12.38 -0.57 19.47
CA LYS A 361 -12.05 -1.24 20.72
C LYS A 361 -11.28 -2.54 20.50
N GLN A 362 -11.68 -3.35 19.52
CA GLN A 362 -11.00 -4.60 19.19
C GLN A 362 -9.59 -4.35 18.65
N VAL A 363 -9.41 -3.35 17.77
CA VAL A 363 -8.08 -2.91 17.29
C VAL A 363 -7.19 -2.49 18.46
N GLN A 364 -7.70 -1.69 19.40
CA GLN A 364 -6.94 -1.27 20.57
C GLN A 364 -6.52 -2.47 21.44
N THR A 365 -7.45 -3.40 21.65
CA THR A 365 -7.20 -4.64 22.42
C THR A 365 -6.13 -5.50 21.76
N LEU A 366 -6.29 -5.82 20.47
CA LEU A 366 -5.28 -6.54 19.68
C LEU A 366 -3.93 -5.83 19.72
N LYS A 367 -3.90 -4.50 19.52
CA LYS A 367 -2.66 -3.74 19.53
C LYS A 367 -1.93 -3.81 20.87
N GLN A 368 -2.65 -3.72 21.98
CA GLN A 368 -2.06 -3.77 23.32
C GLN A 368 -1.56 -5.19 23.63
N SER A 369 -2.38 -6.21 23.41
CA SER A 369 -2.04 -7.59 23.72
C SER A 369 -0.95 -8.15 22.80
N LEU A 370 -0.97 -7.85 21.51
CA LEU A 370 0.05 -8.35 20.58
C LEU A 370 1.44 -7.80 20.91
N ARG A 371 1.53 -6.55 21.39
CA ARG A 371 2.80 -5.94 21.82
C ARG A 371 3.46 -6.66 23.01
N THR A 372 2.71 -7.44 23.79
CA THR A 372 3.26 -8.21 24.91
C THR A 372 3.76 -9.59 24.51
N VAL A 373 3.41 -10.08 23.31
CA VAL A 373 3.77 -11.43 22.84
C VAL A 373 4.74 -11.44 21.66
N VAL A 374 4.94 -10.30 20.98
CA VAL A 374 5.98 -10.15 19.94
C VAL A 374 7.29 -9.65 20.54
N ALA A 375 8.41 -9.89 19.84
CA ALA A 375 9.71 -9.41 20.31
C ALA A 375 9.77 -7.87 20.38
N PRO A 376 10.63 -7.30 21.26
CA PRO A 376 10.86 -5.86 21.29
C PRO A 376 11.28 -5.31 19.92
N GLY A 377 10.67 -4.19 19.52
CA GLY A 377 10.90 -3.55 18.23
C GLY A 377 9.96 -4.01 17.10
N THR A 378 9.28 -5.15 17.24
CA THR A 378 8.26 -5.60 16.28
C THR A 378 7.12 -4.60 16.20
N LYS A 379 6.75 -4.18 15.00
CA LYS A 379 5.72 -3.16 14.80
C LYS A 379 4.34 -3.78 14.85
N VAL A 380 3.45 -3.25 15.70
CA VAL A 380 2.00 -3.54 15.67
C VAL A 380 1.26 -2.25 15.36
N VAL A 381 0.73 -2.15 14.15
CA VAL A 381 0.26 -0.88 13.56
C VAL A 381 -1.07 -1.02 12.83
N LEU A 382 -1.82 0.08 12.78
CA LEU A 382 -3.09 0.15 12.06
C LEU A 382 -2.84 0.14 10.55
N TYR A 383 -3.68 -0.59 9.82
CA TYR A 383 -3.73 -0.61 8.37
C TYR A 383 -5.13 -0.19 7.91
N HIS A 384 -5.32 1.08 7.61
CA HIS A 384 -6.60 1.58 7.13
C HIS A 384 -6.64 1.55 5.60
N ILE A 385 -7.31 0.56 5.00
CA ILE A 385 -7.30 0.34 3.55
C ILE A 385 -7.85 1.52 2.74
N GLU A 386 -8.76 2.32 3.30
CA GLU A 386 -9.29 3.53 2.66
C GLU A 386 -8.29 4.68 2.57
N GLU A 387 -7.17 4.62 3.31
CA GLU A 387 -6.10 5.61 3.21
C GLU A 387 -5.18 5.40 2.01
N PHE A 388 -5.43 4.35 1.23
CA PHE A 388 -4.58 4.02 0.10
C PHE A 388 -4.99 4.77 -1.18
N VAL A 389 -4.04 5.56 -1.67
CA VAL A 389 -3.94 6.02 -3.06
C VAL A 389 -2.55 5.63 -3.54
N TYR A 390 -2.47 5.06 -4.74
CA TYR A 390 -1.20 4.71 -5.38
C TYR A 390 -0.73 5.84 -6.26
#